data_AF-A0A2A7BI49-F1
#
_entry.id   AF-A0A2A7BI49-F1
#
_cell.length_a   1.000
_cell.length_b   1.000
_cell.length_c   1.000
_cell.angle_alpha   90.00
_cell.angle_beta   90.00
_cell.angle_gamma   90.00
#
_symmetry.space_group_name_H-M   'P 1'
#
loop_
_entity.id
_entity.type
_entity.pdbx_description
1 polymer ?
#
loop_
_entity_poly.entity_id
_entity_poly.type
_entity_poly.pdbx_seq_one_letter_code
_entity_poly.pdbx_strand_id
1 'polypeptide(L)'
;KEEGEVISFLNSIINVYDIKYGYANITKEEYTPNLEYITIEFPDFSIQELMKNIDNKLFPLNVIRFTFNIKNMNGINIPICVIRSPEAYEFEWREIIEKLSLPSQ
;
A
#
# COMPACT_ATOMS: atom_id res chain seq x y z
N LYS A 1 18.52 -6.73 -16.76
CA LYS A 1 18.03 -8.10 -16.49
C LYS A 1 18.00 -8.43 -14.99
N GLU A 2 18.69 -7.69 -14.12
CA GLU A 2 18.83 -7.97 -12.68
C GLU A 2 17.66 -7.48 -11.80
N GLU A 3 16.96 -6.39 -12.16
CA GLU A 3 15.87 -5.82 -11.32
C GLU A 3 14.74 -6.82 -11.03
N GLY A 4 14.45 -7.71 -11.98
CA GLY A 4 13.45 -8.76 -11.80
C GLY A 4 13.84 -9.81 -10.75
N GLU A 5 15.13 -10.05 -10.53
CA GLU A 5 15.60 -11.06 -9.56
C GLU A 5 15.45 -10.55 -8.12
N VAL A 6 15.64 -9.24 -7.89
CA VAL A 6 15.56 -8.61 -6.57
C VAL A 6 14.15 -8.72 -5.96
N ILE A 7 13.10 -8.38 -6.73
CA ILE A 7 11.72 -8.46 -6.23
C ILE A 7 11.29 -9.91 -6.00
N SER A 8 11.72 -10.84 -6.86
CA SER A 8 11.45 -12.26 -6.67
C SER A 8 12.15 -12.83 -5.43
N PHE A 9 13.35 -12.32 -5.12
CA PHE A 9 14.08 -12.66 -3.89
C PHE A 9 13.42 -12.06 -2.64
N LEU A 10 12.98 -10.80 -2.68
CA LEU A 10 12.24 -10.18 -1.58
C LEU A 10 10.94 -10.95 -1.26
N ASN A 11 10.19 -11.33 -2.30
CA ASN A 11 9.01 -12.17 -2.17
C ASN A 11 9.33 -13.54 -1.53
N SER A 12 10.46 -14.16 -1.88
CA SER A 12 10.81 -15.46 -1.31
C SER A 12 11.17 -15.37 0.18
N ILE A 13 11.84 -14.29 0.60
CA ILE A 13 12.11 -14.02 2.02
C ILE A 13 10.80 -13.88 2.79
N ILE A 14 9.92 -12.97 2.37
CA ILE A 14 8.66 -12.68 3.08
C ILE A 14 7.78 -13.93 3.16
N ASN A 15 7.62 -14.68 2.07
CA ASN A 15 6.83 -15.91 2.06
C ASN A 15 7.32 -16.94 3.09
N VAL A 16 8.64 -17.05 3.33
CA VAL A 16 9.17 -17.97 4.34
C VAL A 16 8.72 -17.56 5.75
N TYR A 17 8.75 -16.27 6.06
CA TYR A 17 8.38 -15.76 7.39
C TYR A 17 6.86 -15.74 7.60
N ASP A 18 6.08 -15.35 6.59
CA ASP A 18 4.61 -15.38 6.62
C ASP A 18 4.07 -16.79 6.90
N ILE A 19 4.63 -17.81 6.24
CA ILE A 19 4.15 -19.18 6.36
C ILE A 19 4.58 -19.83 7.69
N LYS A 20 5.78 -19.51 8.18
CA LYS A 20 6.43 -20.31 9.23
C LYS A 20 6.54 -19.64 10.59
N TYR A 21 6.71 -18.32 10.63
CA TYR A 21 7.24 -17.68 11.84
C TYR A 21 6.34 -16.61 12.41
N GLY A 22 5.47 -15.98 11.62
CA GLY A 22 4.66 -14.84 12.09
C GLY A 22 5.55 -13.65 12.48
N TYR A 23 5.17 -12.45 12.10
CA TYR A 23 5.97 -11.27 12.41
C TYR A 23 5.10 -10.04 12.63
N ALA A 24 5.65 -9.07 13.34
CA ALA A 24 5.06 -7.76 13.50
C ALA A 24 5.78 -6.76 12.59
N ASN A 25 5.01 -5.90 11.93
CA ASN A 25 5.56 -4.74 11.24
C ASN A 25 5.76 -3.63 12.25
N ILE A 26 6.94 -3.02 12.25
CA ILE A 26 7.30 -1.89 13.11
C ILE A 26 7.82 -0.75 12.25
N THR A 27 7.59 0.48 12.69
CA THR A 27 8.24 1.63 12.04
C THR A 27 9.67 1.79 12.56
N LYS A 28 10.49 2.53 11.80
CA LYS A 28 11.87 2.83 12.22
C LYS A 28 11.92 3.61 13.52
N GLU A 29 10.90 4.43 13.78
CA GLU A 29 10.75 5.21 15.01
C GLU A 29 10.35 4.36 16.21
N GLU A 30 9.63 3.25 15.97
CA GLU A 30 9.22 2.29 17.01
C GLU A 30 10.32 1.27 17.34
N TYR A 31 11.31 1.12 16.46
CA TYR A 31 12.36 0.11 16.62
C TYR A 31 13.23 0.38 17.85
N THR A 32 13.31 -0.62 18.71
CA THR A 32 14.23 -0.68 19.84
C THR A 32 15.09 -1.94 19.68
N PRO A 33 16.44 -1.83 19.70
CA PRO A 33 17.31 -2.98 19.57
C PRO A 33 17.03 -4.02 20.66
N ASN A 34 16.70 -5.24 20.25
CA ASN A 34 16.50 -6.39 21.13
C ASN A 34 17.26 -7.59 20.58
N LEU A 35 17.84 -8.40 21.47
CA LEU A 35 18.57 -9.63 21.13
C LEU A 35 17.64 -10.86 21.01
N GLU A 36 16.39 -10.75 21.44
CA GLU A 36 15.40 -11.85 21.41
C GLU A 36 14.77 -12.05 20.03
N TYR A 37 14.79 -11.03 19.17
CA TYR A 37 14.12 -11.05 17.87
C TYR A 37 15.09 -10.71 16.74
N ILE A 38 14.79 -11.23 15.55
CA ILE A 38 15.44 -10.82 14.31
C ILE A 38 14.59 -9.73 13.69
N THR A 39 15.22 -8.61 13.33
CA THR A 39 14.57 -7.52 12.58
C THR A 39 15.12 -7.50 11.16
N ILE A 40 14.22 -7.45 10.18
CA ILE A 40 14.57 -7.33 8.76
C ILE A 40 14.20 -5.90 8.33
N GLU A 41 15.21 -5.10 7.99
CA GLU A 41 15.02 -3.75 7.46
C GLU A 41 15.05 -3.79 5.93
N PHE A 42 14.10 -3.12 5.31
CA PHE A 42 14.04 -2.96 3.86
C PHE A 42 14.48 -1.54 3.49
N PRO A 43 15.19 -1.37 2.35
CA PRO A 43 15.55 -0.05 1.87
C PRO A 43 14.32 0.75 1.42
N ASP A 44 14.46 2.07 1.38
CA ASP A 44 13.46 2.93 0.77
C ASP A 44 13.41 2.71 -0.75
N PHE A 45 12.21 2.55 -1.29
CA PHE A 45 11.99 2.43 -2.73
C PHE A 45 11.59 3.78 -3.33
N SER A 46 12.22 4.17 -4.42
CA SER A 46 11.76 5.33 -5.20
C SER A 46 10.48 5.00 -5.95
N ILE A 47 9.65 6.00 -6.20
CA ILE A 47 8.42 5.82 -6.99
C ILE A 47 8.69 5.29 -8.40
N GLN A 48 9.84 5.64 -8.99
CA GLN A 48 10.25 5.16 -10.31
C GLN A 48 10.54 3.65 -10.31
N GLU A 49 11.20 3.13 -9.27
CA GLU A 49 11.43 1.70 -9.10
C GLU A 49 10.12 0.94 -8.89
N LEU A 50 9.19 1.52 -8.11
CA LEU A 50 7.87 0.93 -7.93
C LEU A 50 7.11 0.86 -9.27
N MET A 51 7.04 1.97 -10.00
CA MET A 51 6.30 2.07 -11.27
C MET A 51 6.81 1.10 -12.34
N LYS A 52 8.13 0.91 -12.46
CA LYS A 52 8.72 -0.05 -13.42
C LYS A 52 8.24 -1.49 -13.21
N ASN A 53 7.80 -1.83 -12.00
CA ASN A 53 7.46 -3.19 -11.62
C ASN A 53 5.94 -3.43 -11.52
N ILE A 54 5.12 -2.38 -11.54
CA ILE A 54 3.64 -2.46 -11.49
C ILE A 54 3.08 -3.35 -12.60
N ASP A 55 3.64 -3.31 -13.80
CA ASP A 55 3.09 -4.02 -14.96
C ASP A 55 3.45 -5.51 -15.02
N ASN A 56 4.37 -6.02 -14.20
CA ASN A 56 4.89 -7.38 -14.35
C ASN A 56 5.11 -8.17 -13.06
N LYS A 57 5.18 -7.54 -11.87
CA LYS A 57 5.42 -8.25 -10.61
C LYS A 57 4.74 -7.55 -9.44
N LEU A 58 4.07 -8.33 -8.60
CA LEU A 58 3.56 -7.85 -7.32
C LEU A 58 4.72 -7.74 -6.33
N PHE A 59 4.87 -6.56 -5.72
CA PHE A 59 5.72 -6.42 -4.54
C PHE A 59 5.15 -7.25 -3.39
N PRO A 60 6.01 -7.76 -2.50
CA PRO A 60 5.55 -8.45 -1.31
C PRO A 60 4.64 -7.55 -0.47
N LEU A 61 3.54 -8.14 0.02
CA LEU A 61 2.65 -7.47 0.96
C LEU A 61 3.45 -7.08 2.22
N ASN A 62 3.06 -5.96 2.84
CA ASN A 62 3.64 -5.47 4.11
C ASN A 62 5.10 -4.99 4.06
N VAL A 63 5.74 -4.90 2.89
CA VAL A 63 7.11 -4.35 2.76
C VAL A 63 7.10 -2.84 2.45
N ILE A 64 6.16 -2.38 1.63
CA ILE A 64 6.11 -0.98 1.21
C ILE A 64 5.10 -0.24 2.08
N ARG A 65 5.59 0.80 2.79
CA ARG A 65 4.76 1.76 3.51
C ARG A 65 4.71 3.08 2.74
N PHE A 66 3.55 3.43 2.21
CA PHE A 66 3.33 4.77 1.64
C PHE A 66 3.02 5.77 2.74
N THR A 67 3.77 6.88 2.76
CA THR A 67 3.49 8.03 3.61
C THR A 67 2.91 9.14 2.74
N PHE A 68 1.68 9.54 3.07
CA PHE A 68 0.98 10.59 2.34
C PHE A 68 0.92 11.84 3.19
N ASN A 69 1.36 12.98 2.65
CA ASN A 69 1.16 14.29 3.28
C ASN A 69 -0.19 14.91 2.89
N ILE A 70 -1.23 14.09 2.88
CA ILE A 70 -2.61 14.50 2.62
C ILE A 70 -3.52 13.88 3.68
N LYS A 71 -4.61 14.58 4.00
CA LYS A 71 -5.61 14.05 4.94
C LYS A 71 -6.29 12.84 4.29
N ASN A 72 -6.18 11.67 4.93
CA ASN A 72 -6.93 10.49 4.50
C ASN A 72 -8.43 10.76 4.64
N MET A 73 -9.16 10.55 3.56
CA MET A 73 -10.62 10.55 3.56
C MET A 73 -11.08 9.11 3.86
N ASN A 74 -11.59 8.91 5.07
CA ASN A 74 -12.13 7.63 5.51
C ASN A 74 -13.66 7.63 5.40
N GLY A 75 -14.26 6.46 5.22
CA GLY A 75 -15.73 6.30 5.21
C GLY A 75 -16.41 6.88 3.98
N ILE A 76 -15.71 6.95 2.84
CA ILE A 76 -16.32 7.38 1.57
C ILE A 76 -17.29 6.30 1.09
N ASN A 77 -18.58 6.51 1.32
CA ASN A 77 -19.64 5.60 0.90
C ASN A 77 -19.99 5.81 -0.58
N ILE A 78 -19.08 5.47 -1.49
CA ILE A 78 -19.32 5.56 -2.93
C ILE A 78 -20.31 4.46 -3.34
N PRO A 79 -21.49 4.79 -3.91
CA PRO A 79 -22.44 3.79 -4.36
C PRO A 79 -21.85 2.91 -5.47
N ILE A 80 -22.05 1.59 -5.36
CA ILE A 80 -21.49 0.62 -6.32
C ILE A 80 -21.98 0.85 -7.76
N CYS A 81 -23.18 1.41 -7.94
CA CYS A 81 -23.74 1.75 -9.25
C CYS A 81 -22.90 2.81 -9.99
N VAL A 82 -22.31 3.76 -9.26
CA VAL A 82 -21.44 4.80 -9.83
C VAL A 82 -20.08 4.23 -10.24
N ILE A 83 -19.56 3.24 -9.52
CA ILE A 83 -18.28 2.60 -9.84
C ILE A 83 -18.39 1.66 -11.04
N ARG A 84 -19.52 0.95 -11.17
CA ARG A 84 -19.71 -0.11 -12.17
C ARG A 84 -20.29 0.37 -13.50
N SER A 85 -20.81 1.59 -13.56
CA SER A 85 -21.34 2.14 -14.79
C SER A 85 -20.19 2.74 -15.61
N PRO A 86 -19.80 2.13 -16.75
CA PRO A 86 -18.83 2.77 -17.64
C PRO A 86 -19.37 4.10 -18.19
N GLU A 87 -20.68 4.34 -18.09
CA GLU A 87 -21.37 5.58 -18.42
C GLU A 87 -21.70 6.44 -17.19
N ALA A 88 -21.20 6.15 -15.98
CA ALA A 88 -21.43 6.99 -14.80
C ALA A 88 -21.15 8.45 -15.16
N TYR A 89 -22.20 9.25 -15.22
CA TYR A 89 -22.10 10.59 -15.76
C TYR A 89 -21.37 11.46 -14.74
N GLU A 90 -20.57 12.39 -15.23
CA GLU A 90 -19.83 13.38 -14.42
C GLU A 90 -20.69 14.00 -13.30
N PHE A 91 -22.01 14.14 -13.56
CA PHE A 91 -23.02 14.58 -12.59
C PHE A 91 -23.07 13.75 -11.30
N GLU A 92 -23.10 12.42 -11.40
CA GLU A 92 -23.19 11.52 -10.23
C GLU A 92 -21.92 11.61 -9.38
N TRP A 93 -20.76 11.73 -10.03
CA TRP A 93 -19.48 11.97 -9.35
C TRP A 93 -19.43 13.34 -8.68
N ARG A 94 -19.94 14.39 -9.32
CA ARG A 94 -20.01 15.75 -8.74
C ARG A 94 -20.86 15.77 -7.48
N GLU A 95 -22.04 15.15 -7.50
CA GLU A 95 -22.92 15.10 -6.33
C GLU A 95 -22.26 14.38 -5.14
N ILE A 96 -21.49 13.32 -5.39
CA ILE A 96 -20.71 12.63 -4.35
C ILE A 96 -19.62 13.54 -3.79
N ILE A 97 -18.85 14.22 -4.65
CA ILE A 97 -17.76 15.12 -4.24
C ILE A 97 -18.30 16.30 -3.42
N GLU A 98 -19.43 16.89 -3.82
CA GLU A 98 -20.08 17.98 -3.07
C GLU A 98 -20.48 17.52 -1.68
N LYS A 99 -21.10 16.34 -1.54
CA LYS A 99 -21.47 15.77 -0.24
C LYS A 99 -20.26 15.51 0.66
N LEU A 100 -19.13 15.11 0.09
CA LEU A 100 -17.87 14.89 0.82
C LEU A 100 -17.16 16.19 1.23
N SER A 101 -17.46 17.30 0.54
CA SER A 101 -16.85 18.61 0.80
C SER A 101 -17.56 19.39 1.91
N LEU A 102 -18.74 18.94 2.34
CA LEU A 102 -19.46 19.53 3.46
C LEU A 102 -18.80 19.10 4.78
N PRO A 103 -18.57 20.03 5.72
CA PRO A 103 -18.05 19.66 7.03
C PRO A 103 -19.01 18.66 7.69
N SER A 104 -18.45 17.58 8.25
CA SER A 104 -19.19 16.60 9.03
C SER A 104 -20.04 17.32 10.08
N GLN A 105 -21.37 17.24 9.96
CA GLN A 105 -22.30 17.71 10.99
C GLN A 105 -22.19 16.85 12.25
#